data_AF-A0A7S2PP78-F1
#
_entry.id   AF-A0A7S2PP78-F1
#
_cell.length_a   1.000
_cell.length_b   1.000
_cell.length_c   1.000
_cell.angle_alpha   90.00
_cell.angle_beta   90.00
_cell.angle_gamma   90.00
#
_symmetry.space_group_name_H-M   'P 1'
#
loop_
_entity.id
_entity.type
_entity.pdbx_description
1 polymer ?
#
loop_
_entity_poly.entity_id
_entity_poly.type
_entity_poly.pdbx_seq_one_letter_code
_entity_poly.pdbx_strand_id
1 'polypeptide(L)'
;GPLQRGDAVLEFMDNTYQSDLPIQNVSEADLFNLWCVGNTGSKLVDAGMRQLWKEGWMPRRMRLLAAACLVEGLGLDWRLGRDWFEHTLVDHDPAINEAMWQNAGLSGVDPFYAGIIWEQSPNGQEEIDYVNKWSNEPLIWPSPLKPYSSMEPPSQILDDAEARRNALRERGIYKAARIVSNAGVRVAWEGLTTNSSVKTGEVIGSGLIPIEELKI
;
A
#
# COMPACT_ATOMS: atom_id res chain seq x y z
N GLY A 1 0.64 22.61 12.82
CA GLY A 1 -0.70 22.64 12.19
C GLY A 1 -1.47 21.40 12.63
N PRO A 2 -2.79 21.32 12.42
CA PRO A 2 -3.51 20.08 12.70
C PRO A 2 -2.90 18.98 11.82
N LEU A 3 -2.48 17.88 12.44
CA LEU A 3 -1.90 16.72 11.77
C LEU A 3 -2.84 16.31 10.63
N GLN A 4 -2.36 16.31 9.38
CA GLN A 4 -3.14 15.74 8.31
C GLN A 4 -3.37 14.27 8.66
N ARG A 5 -4.55 13.74 8.33
CA ARG A 5 -4.99 12.39 8.70
C ARG A 5 -3.96 11.29 8.40
N GLY A 6 -3.16 11.47 7.34
CA GLY A 6 -2.07 10.59 6.97
C GLY A 6 -0.80 10.79 7.79
N ASP A 7 -0.48 12.03 8.18
CA ASP A 7 0.74 12.37 8.92
C ASP A 7 0.77 11.73 10.30
N ALA A 8 -0.37 11.52 10.97
CA ALA A 8 -0.37 10.85 12.28
C ALA A 8 -0.10 9.34 12.18
N VAL A 9 -0.53 8.67 11.10
CA VAL A 9 -0.21 7.26 10.85
C VAL A 9 1.21 7.13 10.32
N LEU A 10 1.66 8.07 9.48
CA LEU A 10 3.03 8.12 8.97
C LEU A 10 4.04 8.51 10.04
N GLU A 11 3.75 9.49 10.89
CA GLU A 11 4.57 9.88 12.05
C GLU A 11 4.53 8.79 13.12
N PHE A 12 3.39 8.11 13.29
CA PHE A 12 3.35 6.90 14.11
C PHE A 12 4.19 5.81 13.47
N MET A 13 4.07 5.54 12.16
CA MET A 13 4.93 4.63 11.41
C MET A 13 6.38 5.07 11.59
N ASP A 14 6.86 6.21 11.10
CA ASP A 14 8.22 6.78 11.24
C ASP A 14 8.80 6.71 12.66
N ASN A 15 8.06 7.11 13.71
CA ASN A 15 8.53 7.03 15.11
C ASN A 15 8.64 5.59 15.64
N THR A 16 8.11 4.63 14.89
CA THR A 16 7.99 3.23 15.28
C THR A 16 8.49 2.30 14.15
N TYR A 17 8.99 2.89 13.04
CA TYR A 17 9.70 2.35 11.88
C TYR A 17 11.20 2.70 12.01
N GLN A 18 11.71 2.79 13.24
CA GLN A 18 13.08 2.36 13.44
C GLN A 18 13.08 0.85 13.21
N SER A 19 13.39 0.45 11.98
CA SER A 19 13.45 -0.95 11.59
C SER A 19 14.48 -1.66 12.47
N ASP A 20 14.02 -2.38 13.49
CA ASP A 20 14.89 -3.32 14.22
C ASP A 20 15.14 -4.61 13.40
N LEU A 21 14.61 -4.70 12.18
CA LEU A 21 14.89 -5.76 11.20
C LEU A 21 15.12 -5.16 9.80
N PRO A 22 16.20 -4.41 9.55
CA PRO A 22 16.57 -4.05 8.18
C PRO A 22 16.79 -5.34 7.38
N ILE A 23 16.30 -5.39 6.13
CA ILE A 23 16.77 -6.41 5.16
C ILE A 23 18.25 -6.12 5.01
N GLN A 24 19.10 -7.00 5.56
CA GLN A 24 20.51 -6.68 5.77
C GLN A 24 21.18 -6.41 4.41
N ASN A 25 21.88 -5.27 4.31
CA ASN A 25 22.69 -4.87 3.14
C ASN A 25 21.92 -4.50 1.86
N VAL A 26 20.63 -4.12 1.93
CA VAL A 26 19.88 -3.60 0.77
C VAL A 26 19.27 -2.24 1.12
N SER A 27 19.48 -1.23 0.28
CA SER A 27 18.92 0.11 0.53
C SER A 27 17.42 0.16 0.21
N GLU A 28 16.68 1.11 0.80
CA GLU A 28 15.26 1.34 0.46
C GLU A 28 15.05 1.58 -1.04
N ALA A 29 15.98 2.32 -1.67
CA ALA A 29 15.95 2.57 -3.10
C ALA A 29 16.13 1.28 -3.91
N ASP A 30 17.00 0.37 -3.47
CA ASP A 30 17.18 -0.93 -4.12
C ASP A 30 15.94 -1.82 -3.95
N LEU A 31 15.33 -1.83 -2.77
CA LEU A 31 14.07 -2.55 -2.53
C LEU A 31 12.94 -2.02 -3.43
N PHE A 32 12.82 -0.70 -3.55
CA PHE A 32 11.84 -0.08 -4.45
C PHE A 32 12.09 -0.45 -5.91
N ASN A 33 13.35 -0.42 -6.37
CA ASN A 33 13.69 -0.77 -7.73
C ASN A 33 13.45 -2.27 -8.03
N LEU A 34 13.75 -3.17 -7.08
CA LEU A 34 13.41 -4.60 -7.17
C LEU A 34 11.90 -4.82 -7.27
N TRP A 35 11.11 -4.06 -6.51
CA TRP A 35 9.65 -4.09 -6.60
C TRP A 35 9.16 -3.58 -7.96
N CYS A 36 9.68 -2.45 -8.45
CA CYS A 36 9.30 -1.87 -9.74
C CYS A 36 9.48 -2.87 -10.90
N VAL A 37 10.56 -3.67 -10.87
CA VAL A 37 10.86 -4.64 -11.92
C VAL A 37 10.21 -6.02 -11.72
N GLY A 38 9.45 -6.20 -10.64
CA GLY A 38 8.88 -7.51 -10.29
C GLY A 38 9.95 -8.56 -10.02
N ASN A 39 10.85 -8.25 -9.10
CA ASN A 39 11.91 -9.14 -8.61
C ASN A 39 11.98 -9.14 -7.07
N THR A 40 10.83 -9.31 -6.44
CA THR A 40 10.66 -9.37 -4.98
C THR A 40 10.79 -10.78 -4.43
N GLY A 41 10.64 -11.79 -5.29
CA GLY A 41 10.55 -13.21 -4.91
C GLY A 41 9.11 -13.70 -4.73
N SER A 42 8.13 -12.81 -4.53
CA SER A 42 6.72 -13.19 -4.54
C SER A 42 6.23 -13.37 -5.97
N LYS A 43 5.98 -14.62 -6.36
CA LYS A 43 5.58 -14.99 -7.73
C LYS A 43 4.39 -14.18 -8.27
N LEU A 44 3.38 -13.94 -7.44
CA LEU A 44 2.17 -13.21 -7.84
C LEU A 44 2.44 -11.70 -7.99
N VAL A 45 3.19 -11.12 -7.05
CA VAL A 45 3.60 -9.70 -7.11
C VAL A 45 4.49 -9.47 -8.33
N ASP A 46 5.50 -10.32 -8.51
CA ASP A 46 6.46 -10.23 -9.60
C ASP A 46 5.78 -10.35 -10.97
N ALA A 47 4.88 -11.32 -11.13
CA ALA A 47 4.06 -11.46 -12.33
C ALA A 47 3.18 -10.22 -12.57
N GLY A 48 2.58 -9.66 -11.52
CA GLY A 48 1.81 -8.43 -11.57
C GLY A 48 2.61 -7.22 -12.05
N MET A 49 3.77 -6.97 -11.45
CA MET A 49 4.63 -5.83 -11.79
C MET A 49 5.22 -5.95 -13.21
N ARG A 50 5.52 -7.18 -13.65
CA ARG A 50 5.95 -7.46 -15.01
C ARG A 50 4.84 -7.25 -16.04
N GLN A 51 3.61 -7.67 -15.73
CA GLN A 51 2.45 -7.35 -16.56
C GLN A 51 2.24 -5.84 -16.66
N LEU A 52 2.26 -5.15 -15.52
CA LEU A 52 2.08 -3.70 -15.44
C LEU A 52 3.06 -2.99 -16.38
N TRP A 53 4.34 -3.35 -16.35
CA TRP A 53 5.34 -2.75 -17.23
C TRP A 53 5.09 -3.03 -18.72
N LYS A 54 4.68 -4.26 -19.06
CA LYS A 54 4.50 -4.67 -20.45
C LYS A 54 3.22 -4.10 -21.08
N GLU A 55 2.11 -4.17 -20.35
CA GLU A 55 0.77 -3.90 -20.87
C GLU A 55 0.21 -2.57 -20.38
N GLY A 56 0.85 -1.94 -19.39
CA GLY A 56 0.31 -0.74 -18.72
C GLY A 56 -0.92 -1.06 -17.86
N TRP A 57 -1.18 -2.32 -17.55
CA TRP A 57 -2.36 -2.74 -16.81
C TRP A 57 -2.05 -3.99 -15.99
N MET A 58 -2.76 -4.19 -14.87
CA MET A 58 -2.71 -5.43 -14.11
C MET A 58 -4.04 -5.66 -13.36
N PRO A 59 -4.44 -6.92 -13.09
CA PRO A 59 -5.66 -7.24 -12.36
C PRO A 59 -5.70 -6.60 -10.99
N ARG A 60 -6.89 -6.19 -10.54
CA ARG A 60 -7.11 -5.58 -9.22
C ARG A 60 -6.45 -6.38 -8.09
N ARG A 61 -6.59 -7.71 -8.11
CA ARG A 61 -5.96 -8.59 -7.12
C ARG A 61 -4.45 -8.40 -7.05
N MET A 62 -3.77 -8.31 -8.19
CA MET A 62 -2.33 -8.10 -8.23
C MET A 62 -1.95 -6.70 -7.72
N ARG A 63 -2.78 -5.67 -7.98
CA ARG A 63 -2.56 -4.32 -7.41
C ARG A 63 -2.57 -4.35 -5.88
N LEU A 64 -3.52 -5.09 -5.29
CA LEU A 64 -3.60 -5.26 -3.84
C LEU A 64 -2.36 -5.96 -3.27
N LEU A 65 -1.92 -7.06 -3.90
CA LEU A 65 -0.74 -7.81 -3.45
C LEU A 65 0.53 -6.96 -3.60
N ALA A 66 0.69 -6.25 -4.72
CA ALA A 66 1.85 -5.39 -4.95
C ALA A 66 1.91 -4.23 -3.93
N ALA A 67 0.78 -3.60 -3.62
CA ALA A 67 0.72 -2.52 -2.64
C ALA A 67 1.02 -3.01 -1.21
N ALA A 68 0.45 -4.16 -0.80
CA ALA A 68 0.74 -4.76 0.49
C ALA A 68 2.21 -5.23 0.61
N CYS A 69 2.78 -5.76 -0.48
CA CYS A 69 4.20 -6.10 -0.54
C CYS A 69 5.07 -4.85 -0.33
N LEU A 70 4.77 -3.74 -1.03
CA LEU A 70 5.53 -2.49 -0.88
C LEU A 70 5.49 -1.96 0.57
N VAL A 71 4.29 -1.81 1.14
CA VAL A 71 4.10 -1.15 2.43
C VAL A 71 4.41 -2.07 3.60
N GLU A 72 3.80 -3.25 3.65
CA GLU A 72 3.93 -4.16 4.80
C GLU A 72 5.12 -5.10 4.66
N GLY A 73 5.45 -5.52 3.43
CA GLY A 73 6.57 -6.41 3.16
C GLY A 73 7.92 -5.69 3.19
N LEU A 74 8.09 -4.68 2.35
CA LEU A 74 9.35 -3.95 2.19
C LEU A 74 9.49 -2.80 3.19
N GLY A 75 8.37 -2.24 3.65
CA GLY A 75 8.39 -1.13 4.58
C GLY A 75 8.54 0.24 3.97
N LEU A 76 8.16 0.37 2.70
CA LEU A 76 8.34 1.58 1.94
C LEU A 76 7.09 2.46 2.01
N ASP A 77 7.27 3.78 1.87
CA ASP A 77 6.16 4.73 1.81
C ASP A 77 5.26 4.41 0.60
N TRP A 78 3.95 4.30 0.85
CA TRP A 78 2.93 4.03 -0.16
C TRP A 78 2.94 5.04 -1.31
N ARG A 79 3.41 6.27 -1.08
CA ARG A 79 3.52 7.32 -2.11
C ARG A 79 4.47 6.93 -3.24
N LEU A 80 5.51 6.16 -2.95
CA LEU A 80 6.42 5.64 -3.98
C LEU A 80 5.67 4.74 -4.97
N GLY A 81 4.79 3.88 -4.44
CA GLY A 81 3.94 3.02 -5.24
C GLY A 81 2.88 3.80 -6.03
N ARG A 82 2.28 4.82 -5.40
CA ARG A 82 1.35 5.75 -6.05
C ARG A 82 1.98 6.38 -7.29
N ASP A 83 3.17 6.96 -7.12
CA ASP A 83 3.88 7.66 -8.20
C ASP A 83 4.27 6.68 -9.31
N TRP A 84 4.71 5.47 -8.96
CA TRP A 84 4.99 4.43 -9.95
C TRP A 84 3.74 4.04 -10.75
N PHE A 85 2.60 3.88 -10.09
CA PHE A 85 1.34 3.50 -10.73
C PHE A 85 0.78 4.62 -11.61
N GLU A 86 0.96 5.88 -11.21
CA GLU A 86 0.60 7.04 -12.05
C GLU A 86 1.35 7.02 -13.40
N HIS A 87 2.62 6.62 -13.39
CA HIS A 87 3.43 6.56 -14.61
C HIS A 87 3.25 5.29 -15.44
N THR A 88 2.76 4.20 -14.85
CA THR A 88 2.74 2.89 -15.51
C THR A 88 1.35 2.40 -15.87
N LEU A 89 0.29 2.86 -15.18
CA LEU A 89 -1.07 2.46 -15.50
C LEU A 89 -1.65 3.27 -16.66
N VAL A 90 -2.08 2.58 -17.70
CA VAL A 90 -2.88 3.15 -18.80
C VAL A 90 -4.27 3.59 -18.34
N ASP A 91 -4.79 2.93 -17.29
CA ASP A 91 -6.09 3.23 -16.68
C ASP A 91 -5.95 4.08 -15.41
N HIS A 92 -4.85 4.83 -15.27
CA HIS A 92 -4.65 5.71 -14.13
C HIS A 92 -5.80 6.71 -13.99
N ASP A 93 -6.42 6.70 -12.82
CA ASP A 93 -7.34 7.71 -12.35
C ASP A 93 -6.79 8.25 -11.01
N PRO A 94 -6.54 9.57 -10.87
CA PRO A 94 -5.94 10.13 -9.67
C PRO A 94 -6.72 9.82 -8.39
N ALA A 95 -8.06 9.85 -8.44
CA ALA A 95 -8.87 9.62 -7.25
C ALA A 95 -8.84 8.14 -6.83
N ILE A 96 -8.92 7.22 -7.81
CA ILE A 96 -8.85 5.79 -7.55
C ILE A 96 -7.45 5.38 -7.08
N ASN A 97 -6.40 5.90 -7.71
CA ASN A 97 -5.01 5.58 -7.39
C ASN A 97 -4.66 6.07 -5.96
N GLU A 98 -4.97 7.33 -5.64
CA GLU A 98 -4.76 7.88 -4.31
C GLU A 98 -5.51 7.10 -3.23
N ALA A 99 -6.81 6.82 -3.45
CA ALA A 99 -7.60 6.08 -2.47
C ALA A 99 -7.07 4.65 -2.24
N MET A 100 -6.67 3.95 -3.30
CA MET A 100 -6.11 2.60 -3.20
C MET A 100 -4.80 2.60 -2.41
N TRP A 101 -3.89 3.54 -2.69
CA TRP A 101 -2.60 3.60 -2.02
C TRP A 101 -2.69 4.11 -0.58
N GLN A 102 -3.58 5.05 -0.28
CA GLN A 102 -3.87 5.44 1.11
C GLN A 102 -4.41 4.27 1.93
N ASN A 103 -5.28 3.43 1.34
CA ASN A 103 -5.76 2.23 2.00
C ASN A 103 -4.61 1.24 2.28
N ALA A 104 -3.72 1.02 1.31
CA ALA A 104 -2.53 0.18 1.48
C ALA A 104 -1.56 0.76 2.54
N GLY A 105 -1.42 2.09 2.58
CA GLY A 105 -0.69 2.84 3.60
C GLY A 105 -1.39 2.92 4.96
N LEU A 106 -2.46 2.14 5.19
CA LEU A 106 -3.21 2.07 6.44
C LEU A 106 -3.75 3.42 6.96
N SER A 107 -3.88 4.40 6.07
CA SER A 107 -4.36 5.76 6.35
C SER A 107 -5.66 6.09 5.60
N GLY A 108 -6.09 5.19 4.72
CA GLY A 108 -7.31 5.32 3.93
C GLY A 108 -8.59 4.94 4.68
N VAL A 109 -9.69 4.98 3.94
CA VAL A 109 -11.05 4.78 4.48
C VAL A 109 -11.52 3.33 4.44
N ASP A 110 -10.83 2.44 3.72
CA ASP A 110 -11.18 1.02 3.63
C ASP A 110 -10.49 0.21 4.75
N PRO A 111 -11.24 -0.38 5.70
CA PRO A 111 -10.67 -1.14 6.81
C PRO A 111 -10.14 -2.53 6.40
N PHE A 112 -10.38 -2.97 5.16
CA PHE A 112 -10.05 -4.31 4.68
C PHE A 112 -8.70 -4.40 3.94
N TYR A 113 -7.99 -3.28 3.78
CA TYR A 113 -6.64 -3.27 3.18
C TYR A 113 -5.52 -3.67 4.16
N ALA A 114 -5.86 -4.06 5.38
CA ALA A 114 -4.91 -4.42 6.43
C ALA A 114 -4.58 -5.92 6.45
N GLY A 115 -3.28 -6.26 6.43
CA GLY A 115 -2.81 -7.62 6.69
C GLY A 115 -3.04 -8.59 5.52
N ILE A 116 -2.95 -8.08 4.30
CA ILE A 116 -3.02 -8.87 3.08
C ILE A 116 -1.78 -9.79 2.99
N ILE A 117 -2.01 -11.08 2.74
CA ILE A 117 -0.96 -12.08 2.58
C ILE A 117 -0.41 -11.97 1.14
N TRP A 118 0.57 -11.10 0.92
CA TRP A 118 1.12 -10.77 -0.40
C TRP A 118 2.14 -11.80 -0.93
N GLU A 119 2.72 -12.59 -0.03
CA GLU A 119 3.68 -13.68 -0.27
C GLU A 119 3.00 -15.03 -0.52
N GLN A 120 1.67 -15.05 -0.64
CA GLN A 120 0.93 -16.27 -0.90
C GLN A 120 1.36 -16.92 -2.22
N SER A 121 1.35 -18.24 -2.25
CA SER A 121 1.57 -18.99 -3.49
C SER A 121 0.36 -18.88 -4.41
N PRO A 122 0.56 -19.03 -5.74
CA PRO A 122 -0.55 -19.13 -6.70
C PRO A 122 -1.53 -20.22 -6.29
N ASN A 123 -2.82 -19.89 -6.32
CA ASN A 123 -3.91 -20.79 -5.97
C ASN A 123 -4.70 -21.17 -7.23
N GLY A 124 -4.60 -22.44 -7.62
CA GLY A 124 -5.27 -22.97 -8.80
C GLY A 124 -4.51 -22.73 -10.11
N GLN A 125 -5.00 -23.37 -11.18
CA GLN A 125 -4.29 -23.40 -12.46
C GLN A 125 -4.20 -22.03 -13.13
N GLU A 126 -5.23 -21.20 -13.02
CA GLU A 126 -5.26 -19.88 -13.65
C GLU A 126 -4.15 -18.95 -13.12
N GLU A 127 -3.91 -18.93 -11.81
CA GLU A 127 -2.82 -18.13 -11.23
C GLU A 127 -1.44 -18.71 -11.57
N ILE A 128 -1.32 -20.04 -11.64
CA ILE A 128 -0.09 -20.71 -12.07
C ILE A 128 0.24 -20.33 -13.52
N ASP A 129 -0.75 -20.38 -14.42
CA ASP A 129 -0.58 -20.03 -15.82
C ASP A 129 -0.25 -18.54 -15.99
N TYR A 130 -0.91 -17.68 -15.20
CA TYR A 130 -0.63 -16.25 -15.14
C TYR A 130 0.82 -15.97 -14.72
N VAL A 131 1.28 -16.60 -13.62
CA VAL A 131 2.67 -16.46 -13.16
C VAL A 131 3.65 -16.97 -14.21
N ASN A 132 3.38 -18.13 -14.80
CA ASN A 132 4.26 -18.72 -15.82
C ASN A 132 4.36 -17.83 -17.06
N LYS A 133 3.26 -17.23 -17.51
CA LYS A 133 3.27 -16.27 -18.62
C LYS A 133 4.20 -15.11 -18.32
N TRP A 134 3.98 -14.42 -17.20
CA TRP A 134 4.69 -13.17 -16.88
C TRP A 134 6.12 -13.37 -16.36
N SER A 135 6.45 -14.55 -15.85
CA SER A 135 7.82 -14.89 -15.49
C SER A 135 8.72 -15.09 -16.70
N ASN A 136 8.16 -15.60 -17.81
CA ASN A 136 8.90 -15.93 -19.03
C ASN A 136 8.82 -14.86 -20.12
N GLU A 137 7.93 -13.87 -19.98
CA GLU A 137 7.78 -12.78 -20.94
C GLU A 137 9.05 -11.91 -20.98
N PRO A 138 9.66 -11.70 -22.17
CA PRO A 138 10.83 -10.83 -22.29
C PRO A 138 10.43 -9.36 -22.13
N LEU A 139 11.10 -8.67 -21.21
CA LEU A 139 10.89 -7.25 -20.92
C LEU A 139 12.15 -6.43 -21.20
N ILE A 140 11.93 -5.21 -21.69
CA ILE A 140 13.00 -4.22 -21.88
C ILE A 140 12.84 -3.18 -20.77
N TRP A 141 13.80 -3.16 -19.86
CA TRP A 141 13.84 -2.19 -18.76
C TRP A 141 14.73 -0.99 -19.11
N PRO A 142 14.39 0.22 -18.64
CA PRO A 142 15.24 1.39 -18.80
C PRO A 142 16.56 1.19 -18.04
N SER A 143 17.62 1.88 -18.49
CA SER A 143 18.98 1.70 -17.95
C SER A 143 19.08 1.72 -16.41
N PRO A 144 18.35 2.58 -15.67
CA PRO A 144 18.40 2.58 -14.21
C PRO A 144 17.82 1.32 -13.56
N LEU A 145 16.79 0.72 -14.16
CA LEU A 145 16.08 -0.44 -13.60
C LEU A 145 16.61 -1.78 -14.11
N LYS A 146 17.30 -1.77 -15.26
CA LYS A 146 17.81 -2.97 -15.91
C LYS A 146 18.65 -3.88 -15.00
N PRO A 147 19.59 -3.38 -14.17
CA PRO A 147 20.37 -4.24 -13.27
C PRO A 147 19.49 -5.06 -12.33
N TYR A 148 18.46 -4.45 -11.75
CA TYR A 148 17.57 -5.07 -10.77
C TYR A 148 16.76 -6.24 -11.32
N SER A 149 16.46 -6.25 -12.62
CA SER A 149 15.73 -7.34 -13.27
C SER A 149 16.52 -8.66 -13.34
N SER A 150 17.84 -8.61 -13.14
CA SER A 150 18.76 -9.75 -13.19
C SER A 150 19.42 -10.06 -11.84
N MET A 151 19.12 -9.29 -10.79
CA MET A 151 19.61 -9.56 -9.44
C MET A 151 18.89 -10.76 -8.84
N GLU A 152 19.51 -11.43 -7.87
CA GLU A 152 18.77 -12.38 -7.05
C GLU A 152 17.83 -11.61 -6.10
N PRO A 153 16.55 -11.99 -6.00
CA PRO A 153 15.63 -11.37 -5.06
C PRO A 153 16.08 -11.67 -3.62
N PRO A 154 16.08 -10.69 -2.70
CA PRO A 154 16.51 -10.94 -1.33
C PRO A 154 15.49 -11.84 -0.63
N SER A 155 15.88 -13.09 -0.32
CA SER A 155 15.00 -14.10 0.26
C SER A 155 14.35 -13.65 1.58
N GLN A 156 15.07 -12.81 2.34
CA GLN A 156 14.63 -12.18 3.58
C GLN A 156 13.29 -11.47 3.45
N ILE A 157 12.96 -10.91 2.27
CA ILE A 157 11.64 -10.29 2.00
C ILE A 157 10.52 -11.30 2.32
N LEU A 158 10.66 -12.54 1.87
CA LEU A 158 9.67 -13.60 2.08
C LEU A 158 9.82 -14.25 3.44
N ASP A 159 11.05 -14.53 3.87
CA ASP A 159 11.34 -15.22 5.13
C ASP A 159 10.80 -14.44 6.34
N ASP A 160 10.87 -13.11 6.30
CA ASP A 160 10.41 -12.24 7.39
C ASP A 160 8.97 -11.73 7.21
N ALA A 161 8.29 -12.05 6.11
CA ALA A 161 6.99 -11.46 5.75
C ALA A 161 5.93 -11.66 6.86
N GLU A 162 5.83 -12.87 7.39
CA GLU A 162 4.89 -13.18 8.47
C GLU A 162 5.28 -12.49 9.79
N ALA A 163 6.57 -12.52 10.14
CA ALA A 163 7.08 -11.87 11.35
C ALA A 163 6.81 -10.36 11.34
N ARG A 164 7.04 -9.69 10.20
CA ARG A 164 6.74 -8.27 9.99
C ARG A 164 5.27 -7.96 10.18
N ARG A 165 4.38 -8.73 9.55
CA ARG A 165 2.92 -8.55 9.76
C ARG A 165 2.50 -8.80 11.20
N ASN A 166 3.09 -9.78 11.89
CA ASN A 166 2.80 -10.04 13.29
C ASN A 166 3.26 -8.89 14.19
N ALA A 167 4.42 -8.30 13.93
CA ALA A 167 4.87 -7.10 14.63
C ALA A 167 3.91 -5.92 14.45
N LEU A 168 3.36 -5.72 13.24
CA LEU A 168 2.32 -4.71 12.98
C LEU A 168 1.02 -5.01 13.76
N ARG A 169 0.63 -6.29 13.90
CA ARG A 169 -0.53 -6.72 14.71
C ARG A 169 -0.33 -6.42 16.18
N GLU A 170 0.81 -6.84 16.73
CA GLU A 170 1.14 -6.71 18.16
C GLU A 170 1.19 -5.25 18.60
N ARG A 171 1.70 -4.37 17.73
CA ARG A 171 1.73 -2.92 17.94
C ARG A 171 0.37 -2.24 17.76
N GLY A 172 -0.65 -3.00 17.34
CA GLY A 172 -2.01 -2.50 17.17
C GLY A 172 -2.19 -1.62 15.92
N ILE A 173 -1.26 -1.65 14.96
CA ILE A 173 -1.31 -0.80 13.75
C ILE A 173 -2.61 -1.04 12.98
N TYR A 174 -2.92 -2.30 12.66
CA TYR A 174 -4.16 -2.63 11.93
C TYR A 174 -5.43 -2.27 12.72
N LYS A 175 -5.38 -2.35 14.05
CA LYS A 175 -6.49 -1.93 14.91
C LYS A 175 -6.68 -0.42 14.84
N ALA A 176 -5.60 0.35 14.89
CA ALA A 176 -5.62 1.81 14.77
C ALA A 176 -6.13 2.23 13.37
N ALA A 177 -5.59 1.64 12.31
CA ALA A 177 -6.05 1.87 10.93
C ALA A 177 -7.56 1.62 10.78
N ARG A 178 -8.05 0.51 11.33
CA ARG A 178 -9.48 0.18 11.34
C ARG A 178 -10.32 1.17 12.15
N ILE A 179 -9.81 1.69 13.27
CA ILE A 179 -10.51 2.72 14.06
C ILE A 179 -10.59 4.01 13.24
N VAL A 180 -9.50 4.45 12.62
CA VAL A 180 -9.45 5.67 11.79
C VAL A 180 -10.40 5.56 10.60
N SER A 181 -10.37 4.43 9.88
CA SER A 181 -11.27 4.14 8.77
C SER A 181 -12.75 4.17 9.21
N ASN A 182 -13.10 3.49 10.31
CA ASN A 182 -14.49 3.44 10.80
C ASN A 182 -14.97 4.74 11.46
N ALA A 183 -14.06 5.57 11.96
CA ALA A 183 -14.41 6.86 12.54
C ALA A 183 -15.02 7.79 11.48
N GLY A 184 -14.62 7.66 10.20
CA GLY A 184 -15.14 8.43 9.08
C GLY A 184 -14.95 9.94 9.23
N VAL A 185 -15.16 10.71 8.16
CA VAL A 185 -15.70 12.07 8.32
C VAL A 185 -17.21 11.89 8.18
N ARG A 186 -17.97 12.04 9.26
CA ARG A 186 -19.43 12.08 9.13
C ARG A 186 -19.80 13.46 8.60
N VAL A 187 -20.12 13.54 7.30
CA VAL A 187 -20.75 14.73 6.72
C VAL A 187 -22.26 14.52 6.83
N ALA A 188 -22.92 15.27 7.71
CA ALA A 188 -24.37 15.30 7.77
C ALA A 188 -24.89 16.31 6.74
N TRP A 189 -25.78 15.86 5.85
CA TRP A 189 -26.55 16.72 4.96
C TRP A 189 -27.91 17.00 5.59
N GLU A 190 -28.43 18.22 5.43
CA GLU A 190 -29.74 18.59 5.96
C GLU A 190 -30.81 17.64 5.37
N GLY A 191 -31.51 16.90 6.24
CA GLY A 191 -32.55 15.93 5.85
C GLY A 191 -32.14 14.45 5.80
N LEU A 192 -30.85 14.12 5.97
CA LEU A 192 -30.40 12.72 6.12
C LEU A 192 -30.31 12.36 7.61
N THR A 193 -31.35 11.69 8.12
CA THR A 193 -31.41 11.25 9.53
C THR A 193 -30.35 10.20 9.84
N THR A 194 -29.37 10.54 10.66
CA THR A 194 -28.61 9.57 11.47
C THR A 194 -29.18 9.52 12.88
N ASN A 195 -29.17 8.35 13.53
CA ASN A 195 -29.67 8.11 14.92
C ASN A 195 -28.89 8.86 16.03
N SER A 196 -28.07 9.83 15.66
CA SER A 196 -27.34 10.74 16.54
C SER A 196 -27.51 12.14 15.95
N SER A 197 -27.95 13.08 16.79
CA SER A 197 -28.10 14.49 16.41
C SER A 197 -26.73 15.09 16.11
N VAL A 198 -26.40 15.24 14.83
CA VAL A 198 -25.26 16.04 14.37
C VAL A 198 -25.79 17.45 14.12
N LYS A 199 -25.20 18.48 14.74
CA LYS A 199 -25.56 19.88 14.45
C LYS A 199 -24.91 20.32 13.14
N THR A 200 -25.56 21.24 12.44
CA THR A 200 -25.07 21.85 11.21
C THR A 200 -23.66 22.42 11.41
N GLY A 201 -22.69 21.92 10.65
CA GLY A 201 -21.28 22.35 10.73
C GLY A 201 -20.35 21.48 11.60
N GLU A 202 -20.84 20.40 12.22
CA GLU A 202 -20.01 19.50 13.02
C GLU A 202 -19.28 18.45 12.16
N VAL A 203 -17.96 18.36 12.31
CA VAL A 203 -17.13 17.27 11.79
C VAL A 203 -16.63 16.45 12.98
N ILE A 204 -17.03 15.17 13.06
CA ILE A 204 -16.60 14.28 14.14
C ILE A 204 -15.31 13.57 13.72
N GLY A 205 -14.17 14.16 14.06
CA GLY A 205 -12.86 13.52 14.19
C GLY A 205 -12.31 13.78 15.59
N SER A 206 -11.32 13.02 16.06
CA SER A 206 -10.75 13.21 17.41
C SER A 206 -10.22 14.64 17.61
N GLY A 207 -11.02 15.47 18.29
CA GLY A 207 -10.76 16.89 18.54
C GLY A 207 -11.90 17.76 18.00
N LEU A 208 -12.61 18.45 18.89
CA LEU A 208 -13.65 19.43 18.53
C LEU A 208 -12.96 20.69 17.98
N ILE A 209 -13.07 20.96 16.68
CA ILE A 209 -12.71 22.26 16.11
C ILE A 209 -13.91 22.76 15.29
N PRO A 210 -14.62 23.81 15.75
CA PRO A 210 -15.66 24.47 14.98
C PRO A 210 -15.17 24.92 13.60
N ILE A 211 -16.03 24.85 12.59
CA ILE A 211 -15.69 25.21 11.20
C ILE A 211 -15.18 26.66 11.06
N GLU A 212 -15.59 27.52 11.99
CA GLU A 212 -15.23 28.94 12.11
C GLU A 212 -13.76 29.14 12.53
N GLU A 213 -13.16 28.13 13.16
CA GLU A 213 -11.77 28.15 13.66
C GLU A 213 -10.78 27.54 12.65
N LEU A 214 -11.27 27.00 11.53
CA LEU A 214 -10.45 26.54 10.41
C LEU A 214 -9.97 27.77 9.62
N LYS A 215 -8.72 28.18 9.84
CA LYS A 215 -8.05 29.13 8.93
C LYS A 215 -7.69 28.41 7.63
N ILE A 216 -8.45 28.71 6.57
CA ILE A 216 -8.14 28.36 5.17
C ILE A 216 -6.95 29.20 4.70
#